data_AF-A0A969HGG9-F1
#
_entry.id   AF-A0A969HGG9-F1
#
_cell.length_a   1.000
_cell.length_b   1.000
_cell.length_c   1.000
_cell.angle_alpha   90.00
_cell.angle_beta   90.00
_cell.angle_gamma   90.00
#
_symmetry.space_group_name_H-M   'P 1'
#
loop_
_entity.id
_entity.type
_entity.pdbx_description
1 polymer ?
#
loop_
_entity_poly.entity_id
_entity_poly.type
_entity_poly.pdbx_seq_one_letter_code
_entity_poly.pdbx_strand_id
1 'polypeptide(L)'
;MSTNRLSDKINELIYSSRDKIYEILRITDNLTLLIALVTLVYSLGFDLEADETSRIFNWIEVLIVIFILDYFIRMIYSFQRIQYILEKRWKVFWCLFLCLLF
;
A
#
# COMPACT_ATOMS: atom_id res chain seq x y z
N MET A 1 20.26 33.80 3.64
CA MET A 1 19.92 32.90 2.52
C MET A 1 20.45 31.50 2.87
N SER A 2 19.84 30.84 3.87
CA SER A 2 20.33 29.55 4.40
C SER A 2 19.39 29.00 5.48
N THR A 3 18.46 28.11 5.13
CA THR A 3 17.79 27.24 6.12
C THR A 3 17.26 25.92 5.56
N ASN A 4 17.29 25.65 4.24
CA ASN A 4 16.64 24.46 3.69
C ASN A 4 17.56 23.43 3.01
N ARG A 5 18.87 23.43 3.26
CA ARG A 5 19.79 22.42 2.70
C ARG A 5 19.38 20.97 3.03
N LEU A 6 18.70 20.75 4.16
CA LEU A 6 18.14 19.46 4.54
C LEU A 6 16.92 19.11 3.68
N SER A 7 15.96 20.03 3.52
CA SER A 7 14.80 19.82 2.64
C SER A 7 15.20 19.63 1.19
N ASP A 8 16.21 20.35 0.71
CA ASP A 8 16.70 20.23 -0.67
C ASP A 8 17.33 18.86 -0.90
N LYS A 9 18.16 18.38 0.03
CA LYS A 9 18.72 17.01 -0.01
C LYS A 9 17.65 15.93 0.10
N ILE A 10 16.66 16.11 0.97
CA ILE A 10 15.54 15.16 1.12
C ILE A 10 14.72 15.09 -0.18
N ASN A 11 14.40 16.25 -0.76
CA ASN A 11 13.72 16.29 -2.06
C ASN A 11 14.55 15.61 -3.13
N GLU A 12 15.83 15.95 -3.28
CA GLU A 12 16.72 15.34 -4.27
C GLU A 12 16.79 13.82 -4.12
N LEU A 13 16.87 13.32 -2.88
CA LEU A 13 16.90 11.90 -2.58
C LEU A 13 15.57 11.21 -2.95
N ILE A 14 14.42 11.81 -2.58
CA ILE A 14 13.07 11.34 -2.95
C ILE A 14 12.88 11.33 -4.48
N TYR A 15 13.37 12.35 -5.18
CA TYR A 15 13.26 12.42 -6.64
C TYR A 15 14.17 11.41 -7.33
N SER A 16 15.41 11.25 -6.85
CA SER A 16 16.39 10.33 -7.44
C SER A 16 16.02 8.85 -7.27
N SER A 17 15.31 8.50 -6.19
CA SER A 17 14.88 7.12 -5.92
C SER A 17 13.50 6.80 -6.48
N ARG A 18 12.78 7.80 -7.03
CA ARG A 18 11.39 7.67 -7.47
C ARG A 18 11.17 6.45 -8.35
N ASP A 19 11.86 6.35 -9.49
CA ASP A 19 11.57 5.31 -10.47
C ASP A 19 11.77 3.90 -9.89
N LYS A 20 12.82 3.73 -9.07
CA LYS A 20 13.08 2.49 -8.33
C LYS A 20 11.97 2.18 -7.32
N ILE A 21 11.48 3.20 -6.60
CA ILE A 21 10.38 3.02 -5.65
C ILE A 21 9.09 2.64 -6.38
N TYR A 22 8.77 3.28 -7.52
CA TYR A 22 7.60 2.91 -8.33
C TYR A 22 7.70 1.50 -8.89
N GLU A 23 8.91 1.04 -9.25
CA GLU A 23 9.15 -0.34 -9.67
C GLU A 23 8.92 -1.32 -8.52
N ILE A 24 9.47 -1.06 -7.33
CA ILE A 24 9.24 -1.87 -6.13
C ILE A 24 7.74 -1.94 -5.81
N LEU A 25 7.06 -0.79 -5.80
CA LEU A 25 5.62 -0.72 -5.51
C LEU A 25 4.80 -1.51 -6.55
N ARG A 26 5.19 -1.49 -7.83
CA ARG A 26 4.54 -2.29 -8.87
C ARG A 26 4.74 -3.80 -8.65
N ILE A 27 5.92 -4.22 -8.22
CA ILE A 27 6.19 -5.61 -7.86
C ILE A 27 5.35 -6.01 -6.63
N THR A 28 5.30 -5.15 -5.61
CA THR A 28 4.48 -5.34 -4.41
C THR A 28 2.99 -5.45 -4.73
N ASP A 29 2.46 -4.64 -5.66
CA ASP A 29 1.07 -4.75 -6.11
C ASP A 29 0.77 -6.12 -6.71
N ASN A 30 1.65 -6.60 -7.60
CA ASN A 30 1.48 -7.89 -8.26
C ASN A 30 1.55 -9.05 -7.26
N LEU A 31 2.48 -8.98 -6.31
CA LEU A 31 2.60 -9.98 -5.24
C LEU A 31 1.39 -9.96 -4.31
N THR A 32 0.95 -8.78 -3.90
CA THR A 32 -0.26 -8.59 -3.08
C THR A 32 -1.49 -9.20 -3.77
N LEU A 33 -1.66 -8.95 -5.07
CA LEU A 33 -2.74 -9.53 -5.87
C LEU A 33 -2.65 -11.06 -5.91
N LEU A 34 -1.46 -11.61 -6.18
CA LEU A 34 -1.24 -13.06 -6.24
C LEU A 34 -1.58 -13.72 -4.89
N ILE A 35 -1.08 -13.16 -3.79
CA ILE A 35 -1.35 -13.67 -2.44
C ILE A 35 -2.85 -13.58 -2.14
N ALA A 36 -3.50 -12.45 -2.43
CA ALA A 36 -4.95 -12.29 -2.24
C ALA A 36 -5.76 -13.35 -2.99
N LEU A 37 -5.40 -13.63 -4.25
CA LEU A 37 -6.04 -14.67 -5.05
C LEU A 37 -5.83 -16.06 -4.46
N VAL A 38 -4.61 -16.40 -4.05
CA VAL A 38 -4.31 -17.68 -3.40
C VAL A 38 -5.11 -17.84 -2.13
N THR A 39 -5.13 -16.82 -1.26
CA THR A 39 -5.90 -16.81 -0.01
C THR A 39 -7.38 -16.99 -0.27
N LEU A 40 -7.94 -16.32 -1.29
CA LEU A 40 -9.36 -16.41 -1.63
C LEU A 40 -9.73 -17.79 -2.20
N VAL A 41 -8.90 -18.35 -3.09
CA VAL A 41 -9.10 -19.70 -3.63
C VAL A 41 -9.00 -20.74 -2.51
N TYR A 42 -8.02 -20.61 -1.62
CA TYR A 42 -7.86 -21.50 -0.48
C TYR A 42 -9.07 -21.40 0.47
N SER A 43 -9.57 -20.19 0.71
CA SER A 43 -10.73 -19.97 1.56
C SER A 43 -12.05 -20.51 1.01
N LEU A 44 -12.21 -20.57 -0.31
CA LEU A 44 -13.45 -21.05 -0.95
C LEU A 44 -13.40 -22.52 -1.35
N GLY A 45 -12.20 -23.05 -1.60
CA GLY A 45 -12.00 -24.41 -2.11
C GLY A 45 -11.92 -25.50 -1.04
N PHE A 46 -11.76 -25.12 0.23
CA PHE A 46 -11.55 -26.06 1.34
C PHE A 46 -12.51 -25.75 2.50
N ASP A 47 -13.01 -26.81 3.15
CA ASP A 47 -13.69 -26.69 4.45
C ASP A 47 -12.62 -26.47 5.51
N LEU A 48 -12.47 -25.22 5.92
CA LEU A 48 -11.43 -24.80 6.85
C LEU A 48 -11.87 -25.00 8.29
N GLU A 49 -10.96 -25.51 9.11
CA GLU A 49 -11.15 -25.50 10.55
C GLU A 49 -11.06 -24.06 11.10
N ALA A 50 -11.53 -23.86 12.34
CA ALA A 50 -11.54 -22.54 12.96
C ALA A 50 -10.14 -21.91 13.09
N ASP A 51 -9.10 -22.72 13.33
CA ASP A 51 -7.70 -22.24 13.39
C ASP A 51 -7.19 -21.77 12.01
N GLU A 52 -7.50 -22.51 10.95
CA GLU A 52 -7.09 -22.16 9.59
C GLU A 52 -7.81 -20.92 9.08
N THR A 53 -9.08 -20.79 9.43
CA THR A 53 -9.89 -19.58 9.15
C THR A 53 -9.26 -18.35 9.81
N SER A 54 -8.85 -18.44 11.08
CA SER A 54 -8.17 -17.33 11.78
C SER A 54 -6.86 -16.94 11.10
N ARG A 55 -6.06 -17.91 10.65
CA ARG A 55 -4.81 -17.62 9.92
C ARG A 55 -5.06 -16.89 8.61
N ILE A 56 -6.12 -17.24 7.88
CA ILE A 56 -6.51 -16.56 6.64
C ILE A 56 -6.91 -15.11 6.91
N PHE A 57 -7.67 -14.85 7.98
CA PHE A 57 -7.97 -13.48 8.40
C PHE A 57 -6.70 -12.68 8.72
N ASN A 58 -5.73 -13.26 9.44
CA ASN A 58 -4.45 -12.60 9.71
C ASN A 58 -3.69 -12.26 8.41
N TRP A 59 -3.72 -13.16 7.41
CA TRP A 59 -3.13 -12.86 6.10
C TRP A 59 -3.85 -11.71 5.38
N ILE A 60 -5.18 -11.67 5.46
CA ILE A 60 -5.98 -10.57 4.91
C ILE A 60 -5.62 -9.23 5.59
N GLU A 61 -5.45 -9.22 6.91
CA GLU A 61 -5.00 -8.03 7.66
C GLU A 61 -3.64 -7.54 7.17
N VAL A 62 -2.67 -8.44 7.00
CA VAL A 62 -1.35 -8.10 6.47
C VAL A 62 -1.45 -7.49 5.07
N LEU A 63 -2.28 -8.06 4.19
CA LEU A 63 -2.50 -7.53 2.84
C LEU A 63 -3.10 -6.11 2.87
N ILE A 64 -4.00 -5.85 3.82
CA ILE A 64 -4.61 -4.53 4.02
C ILE A 64 -3.56 -3.51 4.47
N VAL A 65 -2.70 -3.88 5.41
CA VAL A 65 -1.58 -3.01 5.85
C VAL A 65 -0.65 -2.69 4.68
N ILE A 66 -0.29 -3.68 3.86
CA ILE A 66 0.55 -3.47 2.67
C ILE A 66 -0.13 -2.51 1.68
N PHE A 67 -1.43 -2.66 1.43
CA PHE A 67 -2.19 -1.77 0.55
C PHE A 67 -2.18 -0.31 1.04
N ILE A 68 -2.36 -0.11 2.35
CA ILE A 68 -2.33 1.22 2.97
C ILE A 68 -0.93 1.84 2.83
N LEU A 69 0.13 1.07 3.11
CA LEU A 69 1.51 1.52 2.97
C LEU A 69 1.86 1.88 1.51
N ASP A 70 1.46 1.06 0.54
CA ASP A 70 1.64 1.37 -0.89
C ASP A 70 1.01 2.72 -1.25
N TYR A 71 -0.23 2.95 -0.80
CA TYR A 71 -0.92 4.21 -1.01
C TYR A 71 -0.14 5.42 -0.45
N PHE A 72 0.34 5.32 0.79
CA PHE A 72 1.11 6.39 1.43
C PHE A 72 2.44 6.65 0.73
N ILE A 73 3.17 5.60 0.34
CA ILE A 73 4.45 5.76 -0.37
C ILE A 73 4.19 6.45 -1.71
N ARG A 74 3.22 6.01 -2.52
CA ARG A 74 2.88 6.70 -3.79
C ARG A 74 2.46 8.14 -3.59
N MET A 75 1.75 8.43 -2.50
CA MET A 75 1.37 9.80 -2.15
C MET A 75 2.58 10.68 -1.83
N ILE A 76 3.56 10.16 -1.08
CA ILE A 76 4.81 10.88 -0.74
C ILE A 76 5.65 11.15 -2.00
N TYR A 77 5.74 10.16 -2.90
CA TYR A 77 6.56 10.23 -4.11
C TYR A 77 5.85 10.94 -5.29
N SER A 78 4.55 11.26 -5.16
CA SER A 78 3.80 12.02 -6.15
C SER A 78 4.28 13.48 -6.25
N PHE A 79 4.54 13.94 -7.48
CA PHE A 79 4.94 15.33 -7.77
C PHE A 79 3.83 16.33 -7.37
N GLN A 80 2.56 15.92 -7.44
CA GLN A 80 1.39 16.74 -7.13
C GLN A 80 0.47 15.99 -6.15
N ARG A 81 0.89 15.96 -4.88
CA ARG A 81 0.22 15.19 -3.81
C ARG A 81 -1.28 15.48 -3.71
N ILE A 82 -1.68 16.74 -3.86
CA ILE A 82 -3.09 17.17 -3.81
C ILE A 82 -3.88 16.62 -5.01
N GLN A 83 -3.31 16.69 -6.22
CA GLN A 83 -3.98 16.14 -7.42
C GLN A 83 -4.08 14.62 -7.32
N TYR A 84 -3.03 13.94 -6.83
CA TYR A 84 -3.06 12.51 -6.59
C TYR A 84 -4.15 12.09 -5.60
N ILE A 85 -4.31 12.81 -4.49
CA ILE A 85 -5.39 12.55 -3.51
C ILE A 85 -6.77 12.76 -4.16
N LEU A 86 -6.95 13.82 -4.95
CA LEU A 86 -8.23 14.11 -5.61
C LEU A 86 -8.59 13.09 -6.69
N GLU A 87 -7.61 12.61 -7.45
CA GLU A 87 -7.78 11.55 -8.46
C GLU A 87 -8.01 10.19 -7.81
N LYS A 88 -7.34 9.91 -6.69
CA LYS A 88 -7.44 8.65 -5.94
C LYS A 88 -8.35 8.76 -4.72
N ARG A 89 -9.31 9.68 -4.72
CA ARG A 89 -10.24 9.93 -3.59
C ARG A 89 -10.92 8.67 -3.08
N TRP A 90 -11.26 7.74 -3.99
CA TRP A 90 -11.83 6.45 -3.63
C TRP A 90 -10.83 5.55 -2.90
N LYS A 91 -9.56 5.52 -3.33
CA LYS A 91 -8.51 4.77 -2.60
C LYS A 91 -8.28 5.37 -1.21
N VAL A 92 -8.29 6.69 -1.08
CA VAL A 92 -8.20 7.38 0.23
C VAL A 92 -9.34 6.96 1.13
N PHE A 93 -10.56 7.01 0.62
CA PHE A 93 -11.75 6.60 1.35
C PHE A 93 -11.65 5.15 1.82
N TRP A 94 -11.27 4.22 0.94
CA TRP A 94 -11.08 2.82 1.30
C TRP A 94 -9.97 2.62 2.34
N CYS A 95 -8.84 3.33 2.24
CA CYS A 95 -7.78 3.25 3.24
C CYS A 95 -8.27 3.75 4.61
N LEU A 96 -8.98 4.87 4.65
CA LEU A 96 -9.53 5.43 5.90
C LEU A 96 -10.60 4.52 6.50
N PHE A 97 -11.49 3.98 5.67
CA PHE A 97 -12.51 3.03 6.09
C PHE A 97 -11.87 1.78 6.70
N LEU A 98 -10.86 1.21 6.04
CA LEU A 98 -10.14 0.05 6.55
C LEU A 98 -9.42 0.38 7.88
N CYS A 99 -8.74 1.52 7.99
CA CYS A 99 -8.11 1.94 9.25
C CYS A 99 -9.09 2.18 10.41
N LEU A 100 -10.39 2.39 10.15
CA LEU A 100 -11.40 2.58 11.19
C LEU A 100 -12.09 1.26 11.58
N LEU A 101 -11.99 0.24 10.74
CA LEU A 101 -12.61 -1.06 10.93
C LEU A 101 -11.72 -2.01 11.77
N PHE A 102 -10.41 -1.77 11.76
CA PHE A 102 -9.39 -2.45 12.59
C PHE A 102 -8.99 -1.54 13.77
#